data_AF-A0A434RN46-F1
#
_entry.id   AF-A0A434RN46-F1
#
_cell.length_a   1.000
_cell.length_b   1.000
_cell.length_c   1.000
_cell.angle_alpha   90.00
_cell.angle_beta   90.00
_cell.angle_gamma   90.00
#
_symmetry.space_group_name_H-M   'P 1'
#
loop_
_entity.id
_entity.type
_entity.pdbx_description
1 polymer ?
#
loop_
_entity_poly.entity_id
_entity_poly.type
_entity_poly.pdbx_seq_one_letter_code
_entity_poly.pdbx_strand_id
1 'polypeptide(L)'
;SKLSEGGVIVSRSLKSITLPQAAAAAIGLAKTTATPVEIMNAILKAPVDLLWFGGIGTYVRGSGETNADVGDRANDAIRVTALDVRAKVIGEGANLGVTQRARIEFGMKGGRCNSDAIDNSGGVNCSDVEVNIKIALASAMRKGSLARPARNKLLAEMTDEVSTLVLSNNYQQTLALSLARKRGLADIAHQARFMTALEARGLLDRAVETLPSPAALAEREARGEPLTRAELGVLLAYAKIVLFSDIVASDVPDDPHFDRDLMGYFPERMAKKFAGEIRAHRLRREIIARVVANDLVNRGGPSFVNRLQEATGRTAGAVVRTFALVRDGFALPWLYKEIDALDNQIDGQTQLDLYQAVSRLIFMTSGWYLKNDLSSAPLGQRIADLQEARKSLEPKLISLLPAFSRERIEARRHDLFEGGAPDKLAEKLALAEVSDLIPD
;
A
#
# COMPACT_ATOMS: atom_id res chain seq x y z
N SER A 1 0.60 -29.24 19.64
CA SER A 1 1.24 -27.93 19.75
C SER A 1 2.24 -27.98 20.91
N LYS A 2 3.35 -27.26 20.83
CA LYS A 2 4.29 -27.13 21.95
C LYS A 2 4.13 -25.71 22.51
N LEU A 3 3.70 -25.60 23.76
CA LEU A 3 3.82 -24.34 24.50
C LEU A 3 5.30 -24.17 24.88
N SER A 4 5.78 -22.93 24.92
CA SER A 4 7.08 -22.64 25.53
C SER A 4 7.06 -22.97 27.02
N GLU A 5 8.25 -23.11 27.62
CA GLU A 5 8.38 -23.24 29.06
C GLU A 5 7.67 -22.07 29.78
N GLY A 6 6.82 -22.39 30.76
CA GLY A 6 5.97 -21.40 31.46
C GLY A 6 4.70 -20.97 30.72
N GLY A 7 4.47 -21.45 29.50
CA GLY A 7 3.22 -21.23 28.76
C GLY A 7 2.06 -22.03 29.34
N VAL A 8 0.87 -21.41 29.42
CA VAL A 8 -0.34 -22.03 29.99
C VAL A 8 -1.57 -21.74 29.14
N ILE A 9 -2.51 -22.69 29.14
CA ILE A 9 -3.86 -22.51 28.59
C ILE A 9 -4.83 -22.50 29.77
N VAL A 10 -5.62 -21.44 29.88
CA VAL A 10 -6.51 -21.20 31.02
C VAL A 10 -7.91 -20.84 30.52
N SER A 11 -8.95 -21.31 31.22
CA SER A 11 -10.32 -20.98 30.87
C SER A 11 -10.70 -19.58 31.34
N ARG A 12 -11.31 -18.78 30.46
CA ARG A 12 -11.86 -17.46 30.79
C ARG A 12 -13.07 -17.51 31.73
N SER A 13 -13.66 -18.68 31.96
CA SER A 13 -14.81 -18.85 32.86
C SER A 13 -14.44 -19.00 34.34
N LEU A 14 -13.13 -19.12 34.65
CA LEU A 14 -12.67 -19.24 36.02
C LEU A 14 -12.81 -17.92 36.79
N LYS A 15 -13.16 -18.00 38.08
CA LYS A 15 -13.21 -16.82 38.94
C LYS A 15 -11.83 -16.22 39.21
N SER A 16 -10.80 -17.06 39.21
CA SER A 16 -9.41 -16.70 39.46
C SER A 16 -8.49 -17.69 38.75
N ILE A 17 -7.34 -17.20 38.29
CA ILE A 17 -6.32 -17.97 37.58
C ILE A 17 -4.97 -17.65 38.23
N THR A 18 -4.20 -18.68 38.57
CA THR A 18 -2.80 -18.54 39.00
C THR A 18 -1.89 -18.79 37.81
N LEU A 19 -1.27 -17.74 37.29
CA LEU A 19 -0.29 -17.81 36.21
C LEU A 19 1.09 -18.21 36.76
N PRO A 20 1.90 -18.95 35.99
CA PRO A 20 3.33 -19.05 36.26
C PRO A 20 3.99 -17.67 36.31
N GLN A 21 5.02 -17.51 37.15
CA GLN A 21 5.72 -16.24 37.33
C GLN A 21 6.21 -15.64 36.00
N ALA A 22 6.75 -16.47 35.12
CA ALA A 22 7.22 -16.05 33.80
C ALA A 22 6.10 -15.50 32.91
N ALA A 23 4.91 -16.14 32.93
CA ALA A 23 3.75 -15.70 32.15
C ALA A 23 3.18 -14.38 32.68
N ALA A 24 3.10 -14.21 34.01
CA ALA A 24 2.69 -12.95 34.62
C ALA A 24 3.67 -11.81 34.29
N ALA A 25 4.98 -12.08 34.38
CA ALA A 25 6.01 -11.10 34.03
C ALA A 25 5.95 -10.68 32.56
N ALA A 26 5.71 -11.62 31.63
CA ALA A 26 5.65 -11.34 30.19
C ALA A 26 4.54 -10.33 29.81
N ILE A 27 3.41 -10.34 30.54
CA ILE A 27 2.31 -9.39 30.34
C ILE A 27 2.39 -8.18 31.28
N GLY A 28 3.42 -8.11 32.12
CA GLY A 28 3.63 -7.03 33.09
C GLY A 28 2.65 -7.03 34.26
N LEU A 29 2.17 -8.20 34.68
CA LEU A 29 1.29 -8.38 35.84
C LEU A 29 2.14 -8.63 37.10
N ALA A 30 2.00 -7.76 38.11
CA ALA A 30 2.80 -7.82 39.34
C ALA A 30 2.46 -9.01 40.26
N LYS A 31 1.26 -9.57 40.12
CA LYS A 31 0.75 -10.71 40.88
C LYS A 31 0.59 -11.93 39.97
N THR A 32 0.67 -13.13 40.54
CA THR A 32 0.46 -14.38 39.78
C THR A 32 -1.00 -14.81 39.78
N THR A 33 -1.77 -14.47 40.81
CA THR A 33 -3.20 -14.80 40.90
C THR A 33 -4.06 -13.61 40.52
N ALA A 34 -4.89 -13.76 39.48
CA ALA A 34 -5.74 -12.70 38.95
C ALA A 34 -7.02 -13.24 38.30
N THR A 35 -8.02 -12.39 38.13
CA THR A 35 -9.22 -12.71 37.36
C THR A 35 -8.91 -12.75 35.85
N PRO A 36 -9.72 -13.46 35.02
CA PRO A 36 -9.55 -13.44 33.57
C PRO A 36 -9.57 -12.03 32.96
N VAL A 37 -10.40 -11.13 33.51
CA VAL A 37 -10.52 -9.74 33.07
C VAL A 37 -9.20 -8.97 33.29
N GLU A 38 -8.62 -9.09 34.49
CA GLU A 38 -7.32 -8.47 34.80
C GLU A 38 -6.20 -9.00 33.90
N ILE A 39 -6.20 -10.31 33.60
CA ILE A 39 -5.21 -10.93 32.72
C ILE A 39 -5.36 -10.42 31.28
N MET A 40 -6.58 -10.37 30.74
CA MET A 40 -6.84 -9.85 29.39
C MET A 40 -6.49 -8.36 29.27
N ASN A 41 -6.80 -7.56 30.30
CA ASN A 41 -6.41 -6.16 30.34
C ASN A 41 -4.88 -6.00 30.37
N ALA A 42 -4.17 -6.83 31.14
CA ALA A 42 -2.71 -6.84 31.18
C ALA A 42 -2.09 -7.26 29.83
N ILE A 43 -2.67 -8.24 29.13
CA ILE A 43 -2.24 -8.64 27.79
C ILE A 43 -2.31 -7.46 26.80
N LEU A 44 -3.40 -6.68 26.81
CA LEU A 44 -3.54 -5.50 25.95
C LEU A 44 -2.50 -4.41 26.24
N LYS A 45 -1.96 -4.39 27.46
CA LYS A 45 -0.91 -3.46 27.91
C LYS A 45 0.47 -4.09 27.92
N ALA A 46 0.67 -5.30 27.39
CA ALA A 46 1.94 -5.99 27.48
C ALA A 46 3.05 -5.23 26.69
N PRO A 47 4.31 -5.21 27.18
CA PRO A 47 5.42 -4.56 26.50
C PRO A 47 6.00 -5.47 25.41
N VAL A 48 5.25 -5.67 24.32
CA VAL A 48 5.60 -6.56 23.21
C VAL A 48 5.95 -5.79 21.93
N ASP A 49 6.60 -6.44 20.96
CA ASP A 49 6.83 -5.79 19.67
C ASP A 49 5.55 -5.67 18.84
N LEU A 50 4.72 -6.73 18.84
CA LEU A 50 3.47 -6.81 18.07
C LEU A 50 2.30 -7.24 18.95
N LEU A 51 1.21 -6.45 18.91
CA LEU A 51 -0.11 -6.84 19.38
C LEU A 51 -0.99 -7.15 18.16
N TRP A 52 -1.40 -8.42 18.01
CA TRP A 52 -2.19 -8.89 16.86
C TRP A 52 -3.64 -9.21 17.25
N PHE A 53 -4.60 -8.49 16.67
CA PHE A 53 -6.02 -8.73 16.87
C PHE A 53 -6.54 -9.75 15.84
N GLY A 54 -6.69 -11.01 16.26
CA GLY A 54 -7.21 -12.09 15.41
C GLY A 54 -8.71 -12.40 15.60
N GLY A 55 -9.43 -11.65 16.43
CA GLY A 55 -10.85 -11.87 16.70
C GLY A 55 -11.62 -10.55 16.73
N ILE A 56 -12.92 -10.62 16.43
CA ILE A 56 -13.81 -9.45 16.39
C ILE A 56 -13.95 -8.85 17.81
N GLY A 57 -14.00 -7.52 17.88
CA GLY A 57 -14.27 -6.76 19.10
C GLY A 57 -13.37 -5.53 19.22
N THR A 58 -13.85 -4.50 19.91
CA THR A 58 -13.12 -3.24 20.07
C THR A 58 -12.44 -3.17 21.42
N TYR A 59 -11.13 -3.48 21.42
CA TYR A 59 -10.31 -3.64 22.62
C TYR A 59 -9.53 -2.39 23.01
N VAL A 60 -9.31 -1.47 22.07
CA VAL A 60 -8.55 -0.23 22.29
C VAL A 60 -9.36 0.96 21.80
N ARG A 61 -9.54 1.96 22.65
CA ARG A 61 -10.21 3.25 22.34
C ARG A 61 -9.29 4.44 22.57
N GLY A 62 -9.61 5.56 21.94
CA GLY A 62 -8.95 6.83 22.22
C GLY A 62 -9.24 7.27 23.66
N SER A 63 -8.30 7.97 24.28
CA SER A 63 -8.45 8.48 25.65
C SER A 63 -9.71 9.34 25.84
N GLY A 64 -10.09 10.12 24.81
CA GLY A 64 -11.27 10.97 24.78
C GLY A 64 -12.59 10.28 24.39
N GLU A 65 -12.60 8.96 24.13
CA GLU A 65 -13.82 8.19 23.88
C GLU A 65 -14.29 7.50 25.15
N THR A 66 -15.59 7.43 25.40
CA THR A 66 -16.15 6.58 26.45
C THR A 66 -16.39 5.16 25.95
N ASN A 67 -16.61 4.21 26.86
CA ASN A 67 -17.02 2.87 26.45
C ASN A 67 -18.38 2.86 25.72
N ALA A 68 -19.27 3.79 26.05
CA ALA A 68 -20.56 3.92 25.40
C ALA A 68 -20.42 4.36 23.92
N ASP A 69 -19.48 5.27 23.63
CA ASP A 69 -19.22 5.75 22.27
C ASP A 69 -18.74 4.63 21.34
N VAL A 70 -18.01 3.64 21.89
CA VAL A 70 -17.45 2.51 21.13
C VAL A 70 -18.54 1.49 20.71
N GLY A 71 -19.60 1.35 21.50
CA GLY A 71 -20.75 0.49 21.17
C GLY A 71 -20.54 -1.03 21.37
N ASP A 72 -19.36 -1.48 21.79
CA ASP A 72 -19.07 -2.91 22.04
C ASP A 72 -19.06 -3.26 23.54
N ARG A 73 -20.24 -3.51 24.10
CA ARG A 73 -20.38 -3.78 25.54
C ARG A 73 -19.68 -5.06 26.01
N ALA A 74 -19.44 -6.02 25.13
CA ALA A 74 -18.82 -7.30 25.50
C ALA A 74 -17.37 -7.13 25.96
N ASN A 75 -16.69 -6.08 25.47
CA ASN A 75 -15.29 -5.81 25.78
C ASN A 75 -15.09 -4.64 26.75
N ASP A 76 -16.14 -4.00 27.26
CA ASP A 76 -16.05 -2.83 28.15
C ASP A 76 -15.17 -3.06 29.38
N ALA A 77 -15.25 -4.26 29.97
CA ALA A 77 -14.50 -4.61 31.18
C ALA A 77 -12.99 -4.78 30.95
N ILE A 78 -12.57 -5.06 29.71
CA ILE A 78 -11.16 -5.29 29.37
C ILE A 78 -10.55 -4.15 28.55
N ARG A 79 -11.38 -3.29 27.93
CA ARG A 79 -10.95 -2.24 27.01
C ARG A 79 -9.93 -1.31 27.66
N VAL A 80 -8.91 -0.94 26.88
CA VAL A 80 -7.84 -0.02 27.30
C VAL A 80 -7.83 1.24 26.44
N THR A 81 -7.15 2.28 26.91
CA THR A 81 -6.88 3.46 26.09
C THR A 81 -5.64 3.22 25.23
N ALA A 82 -5.52 3.88 24.07
CA ALA A 82 -4.33 3.79 23.24
C ALA A 82 -3.06 4.27 23.97
N LEU A 83 -3.20 5.18 24.94
CA LEU A 83 -2.10 5.63 25.80
C LEU A 83 -1.59 4.53 26.74
N ASP A 84 -2.41 3.54 27.09
CA ASP A 84 -2.00 2.40 27.92
C ASP A 84 -1.25 1.32 27.13
N VAL A 85 -1.39 1.31 25.80
CA VAL A 85 -0.75 0.31 24.95
C VAL A 85 0.77 0.53 24.94
N ARG A 86 1.50 -0.55 25.24
CA ARG A 86 2.97 -0.58 25.26
C ARG A 86 3.57 -1.36 24.09
N ALA A 87 2.74 -1.93 23.23
CA ALA A 87 3.20 -2.57 22.01
C ALA A 87 3.88 -1.56 21.07
N LYS A 88 4.86 -1.98 20.28
CA LYS A 88 5.47 -1.12 19.23
C LYS A 88 4.60 -1.05 17.98
N VAL A 89 3.95 -2.15 17.63
CA VAL A 89 3.09 -2.33 16.46
C VAL A 89 1.77 -2.95 16.89
N ILE A 90 0.67 -2.46 16.32
CA ILE A 90 -0.63 -3.12 16.35
C ILE A 90 -0.95 -3.59 14.93
N GLY A 91 -1.34 -4.86 14.79
CA GLY A 91 -1.89 -5.41 13.57
C GLY A 91 -3.34 -5.87 13.78
N GLU A 92 -4.22 -5.50 12.86
CA GLU A 92 -5.65 -5.82 12.92
C GLU A 92 -6.05 -6.89 11.89
N GLY A 93 -5.84 -8.16 12.24
CA GLY A 93 -6.25 -9.30 11.40
C GLY A 93 -7.77 -9.56 11.38
N ALA A 94 -8.51 -9.03 12.35
CA ALA A 94 -9.97 -9.00 12.41
C ALA A 94 -10.48 -7.56 12.34
N ASN A 95 -11.78 -7.38 12.13
CA ASN A 95 -12.39 -6.05 12.07
C ASN A 95 -12.56 -5.44 13.46
N LEU A 96 -12.38 -4.11 13.51
CA LEU A 96 -12.72 -3.23 14.63
C LEU A 96 -11.92 -3.49 15.92
N GLY A 97 -10.68 -3.99 15.83
CA GLY A 97 -9.81 -4.19 17.00
C GLY A 97 -9.54 -2.90 17.80
N VAL A 98 -9.38 -1.80 17.07
CA VAL A 98 -8.99 -0.48 17.55
C VAL A 98 -9.90 0.58 16.94
N THR A 99 -10.41 1.53 17.73
CA THR A 99 -11.16 2.67 17.16
C THR A 99 -10.25 3.55 16.30
N GLN A 100 -10.81 4.27 15.33
CA GLN A 100 -10.01 5.17 14.49
C GLN A 100 -9.27 6.24 15.32
N ARG A 101 -9.92 6.78 16.35
CA ARG A 101 -9.29 7.74 17.28
C ARG A 101 -8.15 7.12 18.07
N ALA A 102 -8.28 5.86 18.50
CA ALA A 102 -7.18 5.12 19.12
C ALA A 102 -6.00 4.90 18.17
N ARG A 103 -6.25 4.54 16.91
CA ARG A 103 -5.17 4.33 15.91
C ARG A 103 -4.36 5.61 15.72
N ILE A 104 -5.04 6.75 15.65
CA ILE A 104 -4.42 8.08 15.54
C ILE A 104 -3.64 8.41 16.82
N GLU A 105 -4.24 8.28 18.01
CA GLU A 105 -3.58 8.56 19.29
C GLU A 105 -2.35 7.67 19.51
N PHE A 106 -2.45 6.38 19.22
CA PHE A 106 -1.32 5.46 19.28
C PHE A 106 -0.21 5.84 18.29
N GLY A 107 -0.59 6.26 17.08
CA GLY A 107 0.33 6.79 16.07
C GLY A 107 1.05 8.07 16.50
N MET A 108 0.36 8.99 17.17
CA MET A 108 0.94 10.23 17.72
C MET A 108 1.90 9.94 18.88
N LYS A 109 1.65 8.87 19.66
CA LYS A 109 2.58 8.36 20.70
C LYS A 109 3.83 7.68 20.11
N GLY A 110 3.91 7.49 18.79
CA GLY A 110 5.03 6.82 18.11
C GLY A 110 4.82 5.32 17.83
N GLY A 111 3.63 4.81 18.15
CA GLY A 111 3.21 3.46 17.76
C GLY A 111 2.95 3.32 16.26
N ARG A 112 2.93 2.09 15.75
CA ARG A 112 2.62 1.79 14.35
C ARG A 112 1.33 0.97 14.28
N CYS A 113 0.29 1.54 13.67
CA CYS A 113 -0.98 0.87 13.46
C CYS A 113 -1.52 1.34 12.11
N ASN A 114 -1.89 0.40 11.25
CA ASN A 114 -2.74 0.71 10.11
C ASN A 114 -4.22 0.58 10.56
N SER A 115 -5.17 0.61 9.63
CA SER A 115 -6.53 0.13 9.92
C SER A 115 -6.65 -1.35 9.58
N ASP A 116 -7.66 -1.99 10.17
CA ASP A 116 -8.14 -3.33 9.78
C ASP A 116 -8.32 -3.49 8.27
N ALA A 117 -8.89 -2.49 7.59
CA ALA A 117 -9.06 -2.50 6.13
C ALA A 117 -7.74 -2.60 5.34
N ILE A 118 -6.59 -2.33 5.95
CA ILE A 118 -5.27 -2.54 5.37
C ILE A 118 -4.69 -3.89 5.79
N ASP A 119 -4.77 -4.22 7.09
CA ASP A 119 -4.09 -5.40 7.65
C ASP A 119 -4.80 -6.72 7.34
N ASN A 120 -6.12 -6.70 7.10
CA ASN A 120 -6.92 -7.89 6.82
C ASN A 120 -7.45 -7.97 5.37
N SER A 121 -7.00 -7.08 4.47
CA SER A 121 -7.53 -7.01 3.09
C SER A 121 -7.25 -8.24 2.23
N GLY A 122 -6.36 -9.15 2.65
CA GLY A 122 -6.06 -10.39 1.94
C GLY A 122 -7.29 -11.26 1.68
N GLY A 123 -8.22 -11.36 2.63
CA GLY A 123 -9.43 -12.18 2.46
C GLY A 123 -10.39 -11.64 1.39
N VAL A 124 -10.59 -10.33 1.37
CA VAL A 124 -11.40 -9.65 0.34
C VAL A 124 -10.71 -9.76 -1.02
N ASN A 125 -9.40 -9.59 -1.07
CA ASN A 125 -8.63 -9.69 -2.30
C ASN A 125 -8.64 -11.12 -2.90
N CYS A 126 -8.50 -12.16 -2.08
CA CYS A 126 -8.69 -13.55 -2.52
C CYS A 126 -10.06 -13.76 -3.18
N SER A 127 -11.11 -13.21 -2.56
CA SER A 127 -12.49 -13.35 -3.07
C SER A 127 -12.66 -12.65 -4.42
N ASP A 128 -12.09 -11.45 -4.60
CA ASP A 128 -12.12 -10.72 -5.88
C ASP A 128 -11.41 -11.50 -7.00
N VAL A 129 -10.21 -12.04 -6.73
CA VAL A 129 -9.47 -12.88 -7.67
C VAL A 129 -10.25 -14.14 -8.03
N GLU A 130 -10.80 -14.84 -7.04
CA GLU A 130 -11.58 -16.05 -7.27
C GLU A 130 -12.85 -15.78 -8.12
N VAL A 131 -13.58 -14.71 -7.83
CA VAL A 131 -14.79 -14.33 -8.59
C VAL A 131 -14.43 -14.01 -10.04
N ASN A 132 -13.39 -13.22 -10.28
CA ASN A 132 -12.97 -12.87 -11.63
C ASN A 132 -12.46 -14.10 -12.42
N ILE A 133 -11.74 -15.01 -11.77
CA ILE A 133 -11.37 -16.30 -12.37
C ILE A 133 -12.62 -17.09 -12.78
N LYS A 134 -13.61 -17.20 -11.90
CA LYS A 134 -14.86 -17.92 -12.20
C LYS A 134 -15.63 -17.30 -13.36
N ILE A 135 -15.69 -15.97 -13.43
CA ILE A 135 -16.37 -15.25 -14.52
C ILE A 135 -15.67 -15.51 -15.86
N ALA A 136 -14.33 -15.42 -15.92
CA ALA A 136 -13.57 -15.73 -17.11
C ALA A 136 -13.82 -17.17 -17.59
N LEU A 137 -13.68 -18.16 -16.69
CA LEU A 137 -13.86 -19.57 -17.03
C LEU A 137 -15.32 -19.92 -17.37
N ALA A 138 -16.31 -19.18 -16.87
CA ALA A 138 -17.72 -19.40 -17.19
C ALA A 138 -17.99 -19.29 -18.71
N SER A 139 -17.23 -18.47 -19.43
CA SER A 139 -17.33 -18.38 -20.90
C SER A 139 -16.92 -19.68 -21.58
N ALA A 140 -15.76 -20.25 -21.22
CA ALA A 140 -15.30 -21.54 -21.72
C ALA A 140 -16.24 -22.69 -21.34
N MET A 141 -16.80 -22.66 -20.13
CA MET A 141 -17.79 -23.65 -19.69
C MET A 141 -19.07 -23.60 -20.55
N ARG A 142 -19.61 -22.40 -20.84
CA ARG A 142 -20.79 -22.24 -21.71
C ARG A 142 -20.55 -22.74 -23.14
N LYS A 143 -19.32 -22.59 -23.65
CA LYS A 143 -18.92 -23.08 -24.98
C LYS A 143 -18.63 -24.59 -25.01
N GLY A 144 -18.68 -25.28 -23.87
CA GLY A 144 -18.37 -26.71 -23.76
C GLY A 144 -16.87 -27.05 -23.79
N SER A 145 -15.97 -26.07 -23.91
CA SER A 145 -14.52 -26.29 -23.97
C SER A 145 -13.88 -26.54 -22.61
N LEU A 146 -14.62 -26.36 -21.51
CA LEU A 146 -14.17 -26.67 -20.15
C LEU A 146 -15.27 -27.33 -19.32
N ALA A 147 -15.10 -28.61 -18.99
CA ALA A 147 -16.02 -29.33 -18.11
C ALA A 147 -15.85 -28.92 -16.63
N ARG A 148 -16.93 -28.99 -15.84
CA ARG A 148 -16.93 -28.59 -14.41
C ARG A 148 -15.89 -29.31 -13.55
N PRO A 149 -15.66 -30.64 -13.68
CA PRO A 149 -14.60 -31.31 -12.93
C PRO A 149 -13.20 -30.78 -13.28
N ALA A 150 -12.93 -30.55 -14.57
CA ALA A 150 -11.66 -29.98 -15.02
C ALA A 150 -11.46 -28.54 -14.52
N ARG A 151 -12.53 -27.73 -14.49
CA ARG A 151 -12.53 -26.38 -13.90
C ARG A 151 -12.16 -26.43 -12.41
N ASN A 152 -12.79 -27.31 -11.64
CA ASN A 152 -12.53 -27.40 -10.20
C ASN A 152 -11.07 -27.84 -9.93
N LYS A 153 -10.55 -28.78 -10.72
CA LYS A 153 -9.13 -29.16 -10.66
C LYS A 153 -8.22 -27.97 -10.96
N LEU A 154 -8.51 -27.21 -12.01
CA LEU A 154 -7.75 -26.01 -12.37
C LEU A 154 -7.76 -24.96 -11.24
N LEU A 155 -8.91 -24.72 -10.59
CA LEU A 155 -8.98 -23.79 -9.45
C LEU A 155 -8.05 -24.23 -8.30
N ALA A 156 -8.07 -25.52 -7.95
CA ALA A 156 -7.21 -26.05 -6.90
C ALA A 156 -5.72 -25.91 -7.26
N GLU A 157 -5.34 -26.20 -8.51
CA GLU A 157 -3.97 -26.07 -9.01
C GLU A 157 -3.44 -24.62 -9.01
N MET A 158 -4.31 -23.60 -8.99
CA MET A 158 -3.91 -22.17 -9.00
C MET A 158 -3.76 -21.55 -7.60
N THR A 159 -3.98 -22.32 -6.53
CA THR A 159 -4.03 -21.79 -5.15
C THR A 159 -2.78 -21.01 -4.75
N ASP A 160 -1.58 -21.54 -5.02
CA ASP A 160 -0.31 -20.90 -4.64
C ASP A 160 -0.06 -19.62 -5.45
N GLU A 161 -0.44 -19.63 -6.72
CA GLU A 161 -0.31 -18.49 -7.62
C GLU A 161 -1.27 -17.35 -7.22
N VAL A 162 -2.53 -17.68 -6.91
CA VAL A 162 -3.50 -16.72 -6.36
C VAL A 162 -3.00 -16.15 -5.03
N SER A 163 -2.46 -17.00 -4.16
CA SER A 163 -1.90 -16.56 -2.88
C SER A 163 -0.75 -15.56 -3.09
N THR A 164 0.14 -15.83 -4.04
CA THR A 164 1.25 -14.94 -4.39
C THR A 164 0.75 -13.59 -4.91
N LEU A 165 -0.23 -13.59 -5.82
CA LEU A 165 -0.84 -12.35 -6.36
C LEU A 165 -1.47 -11.50 -5.25
N VAL A 166 -2.21 -12.15 -4.34
CA VAL A 166 -2.86 -11.48 -3.21
C VAL A 166 -1.83 -10.91 -2.25
N LEU A 167 -0.82 -11.70 -1.86
CA LEU A 167 0.24 -11.23 -0.95
C LEU A 167 1.01 -10.05 -1.56
N SER A 168 1.35 -10.11 -2.84
CA SER A 168 2.02 -9.01 -3.55
C SER A 168 1.20 -7.71 -3.49
N ASN A 169 -0.11 -7.78 -3.76
CA ASN A 169 -0.97 -6.59 -3.72
C ASN A 169 -1.07 -5.98 -2.30
N ASN A 170 -1.17 -6.82 -1.27
CA ASN A 170 -1.25 -6.37 0.13
C ASN A 170 0.10 -5.80 0.63
N TYR A 171 1.22 -6.39 0.19
CA TYR A 171 2.56 -5.90 0.49
C TYR A 171 2.76 -4.48 -0.04
N GLN A 172 2.44 -4.25 -1.32
CA GLN A 172 2.57 -2.94 -1.97
C GLN A 172 1.70 -1.86 -1.31
N GLN A 173 0.50 -2.20 -0.85
CA GLN A 173 -0.37 -1.25 -0.15
C GLN A 173 0.25 -0.79 1.18
N THR A 174 0.83 -1.71 1.94
CA THR A 174 1.48 -1.39 3.21
C THR A 174 2.78 -0.60 3.00
N LEU A 175 3.54 -0.93 1.95
CA LEU A 175 4.71 -0.18 1.51
C LEU A 175 4.35 1.26 1.15
N ALA A 176 3.24 1.49 0.43
CA ALA A 176 2.77 2.82 0.07
C ALA A 176 2.54 3.71 1.31
N LEU A 177 2.00 3.15 2.39
CA LEU A 177 1.83 3.86 3.66
C LEU A 177 3.16 4.18 4.35
N SER A 178 4.14 3.27 4.26
CA SER A 178 5.48 3.51 4.77
C SER A 178 6.18 4.64 4.01
N LEU A 179 6.08 4.67 2.69
CA LEU A 179 6.62 5.75 1.85
C LEU A 179 5.92 7.09 2.14
N ALA A 180 4.59 7.11 2.23
CA ALA A 180 3.83 8.31 2.57
C ALA A 180 4.18 8.82 3.98
N ARG A 181 4.32 7.92 4.97
CA ARG A 181 4.70 8.30 6.34
C ARG A 181 6.12 8.87 6.41
N LYS A 182 7.04 8.33 5.61
CA LYS A 182 8.43 8.80 5.50
C LYS A 182 8.51 10.21 4.90
N ARG A 183 7.67 10.55 3.92
CA ARG A 183 7.57 11.92 3.37
C ARG A 183 7.10 12.93 4.42
N GLY A 184 6.22 12.52 5.33
CA GLY A 184 5.82 13.32 6.49
C GLY A 184 5.30 14.72 6.10
N LEU A 185 5.89 15.76 6.68
CA LEU A 185 5.48 17.15 6.48
C LEU A 185 5.62 17.63 5.02
N ALA A 186 6.50 17.03 4.23
CA ALA A 186 6.67 17.40 2.82
C ALA A 186 5.41 17.17 1.98
N ASP A 187 4.44 16.38 2.47
CA ASP A 187 3.17 16.11 1.78
C ASP A 187 1.94 16.71 2.45
N ILE A 188 2.04 17.31 3.64
CA ILE A 188 0.85 17.70 4.41
C ILE A 188 -0.04 18.68 3.64
N ALA A 189 0.56 19.68 2.99
CA ALA A 189 -0.16 20.63 2.16
C ALA A 189 -0.83 19.98 0.93
N HIS A 190 -0.19 18.96 0.34
CA HIS A 190 -0.75 18.21 -0.78
C HIS A 190 -1.90 17.30 -0.34
N GLN A 191 -1.78 16.69 0.84
CA GLN A 191 -2.84 15.88 1.46
C GLN A 191 -4.04 16.75 1.83
N ALA A 192 -3.80 17.96 2.36
CA ALA A 192 -4.85 18.94 2.65
C ALA A 192 -5.65 19.30 1.40
N ARG A 193 -4.98 19.64 0.30
CA ARG A 193 -5.63 19.94 -0.99
C ARG A 193 -6.36 18.74 -1.56
N PHE A 194 -5.79 17.55 -1.46
CA PHE A 194 -6.47 16.32 -1.89
C PHE A 194 -7.78 16.11 -1.12
N MET A 195 -7.78 16.24 0.21
CA MET A 195 -9.02 16.16 0.99
C MET A 195 -10.05 17.22 0.57
N THR A 196 -9.61 18.46 0.34
CA THR A 196 -10.50 19.54 -0.13
C THR A 196 -11.09 19.25 -1.51
N ALA A 197 -10.30 18.68 -2.42
CA ALA A 197 -10.79 18.29 -3.74
C ALA A 197 -11.84 17.16 -3.66
N LEU A 198 -11.70 16.23 -2.71
CA LEU A 198 -12.68 15.18 -2.48
C LEU A 198 -13.97 15.71 -1.83
N GLU A 199 -13.87 16.62 -0.87
CA GLU A 199 -15.02 17.30 -0.26
C GLU A 199 -15.81 18.10 -1.29
N ALA A 200 -15.12 18.83 -2.18
CA ALA A 200 -15.75 19.57 -3.27
C ALA A 200 -16.51 18.68 -4.27
N ARG A 201 -16.10 17.41 -4.40
CA ARG A 201 -16.79 16.38 -5.19
C ARG A 201 -17.91 15.66 -4.41
N GLY A 202 -18.11 15.99 -3.13
CA GLY A 202 -19.04 15.29 -2.24
C GLY A 202 -18.64 13.84 -1.93
N LEU A 203 -17.36 13.52 -2.08
CA LEU A 203 -16.84 12.15 -1.93
C LEU A 203 -16.24 11.89 -0.54
N LEU A 204 -15.87 12.93 0.20
CA LEU A 204 -15.26 12.83 1.52
C LEU A 204 -16.00 13.69 2.54
N ASP A 205 -16.25 13.11 3.71
CA ASP A 205 -16.57 13.84 4.93
C ASP A 205 -15.46 13.56 5.95
N ARG A 206 -14.64 14.58 6.25
CA ARG A 206 -13.51 14.42 7.18
C ARG A 206 -13.94 14.09 8.60
N ALA A 207 -15.11 14.57 9.05
CA ALA A 207 -15.57 14.31 10.40
C ALA A 207 -15.94 12.84 10.57
N VAL A 208 -16.63 12.27 9.58
CA VAL A 208 -16.97 10.83 9.55
C VAL A 208 -15.70 9.97 9.55
N GLU A 209 -14.72 10.34 8.74
CA GLU A 209 -13.47 9.59 8.60
C GLU A 209 -12.43 9.88 9.71
N THR A 210 -12.78 10.74 10.69
CA THR A 210 -11.87 11.16 11.76
C THR A 210 -10.57 11.80 11.21
N LEU A 211 -10.68 12.52 10.09
CA LEU A 211 -9.59 13.28 9.49
C LEU A 211 -9.58 14.73 10.03
N PRO A 212 -8.40 15.37 10.11
CA PRO A 212 -8.29 16.72 10.65
C PRO A 212 -8.93 17.78 9.73
N SER A 213 -9.59 18.75 10.35
CA SER A 213 -10.09 19.96 9.67
C SER A 213 -8.93 20.80 9.11
N PRO A 214 -9.19 21.75 8.20
CA PRO A 214 -8.16 22.66 7.70
C PRO A 214 -7.39 23.40 8.82
N ALA A 215 -8.09 23.86 9.85
CA ALA A 215 -7.47 24.52 11.00
C ALA A 215 -6.58 23.56 11.80
N ALA A 216 -7.07 22.34 12.08
CA ALA A 216 -6.28 21.33 12.80
C ALA A 216 -5.03 20.88 12.03
N LEU A 217 -5.11 20.82 10.68
CA LEU A 217 -3.94 20.55 9.83
C LEU A 217 -2.90 21.67 9.91
N ALA A 218 -3.33 22.93 9.86
CA ALA A 218 -2.42 24.07 9.97
C ALA A 218 -1.72 24.11 11.33
N GLU A 219 -2.44 23.83 12.42
CA GLU A 219 -1.85 23.73 13.76
C GLU A 219 -0.82 22.59 13.85
N ARG A 220 -1.15 21.42 13.28
CA ARG A 220 -0.23 20.28 13.24
C ARG A 220 1.01 20.57 12.42
N GLU A 221 0.86 21.20 11.25
CA GLU A 221 1.98 21.64 10.42
C GLU A 221 2.92 22.59 11.19
N ALA A 222 2.36 23.57 11.91
CA ALA A 222 3.13 24.49 12.75
C ALA A 222 3.88 23.79 13.90
N ARG A 223 3.35 22.67 14.42
CA ARG A 223 4.02 21.83 15.43
C ARG A 223 4.95 20.77 14.84
N GLY A 224 5.05 20.67 13.52
CA GLY A 224 5.85 19.64 12.86
C GLY A 224 5.25 18.22 12.97
N GLU A 225 3.93 18.12 13.14
CA GLU A 225 3.19 16.87 13.29
C GLU A 225 2.55 16.44 11.95
N PRO A 226 3.10 15.46 11.21
CA PRO A 226 2.46 14.95 10.00
C PRO A 226 1.26 14.05 10.32
N LEU A 227 0.49 13.68 9.28
CA LEU A 227 -0.55 12.65 9.41
C LEU A 227 0.04 11.30 9.86
N THR A 228 -0.73 10.61 10.69
CA THR A 228 -0.43 9.26 11.16
C THR A 228 -0.69 8.21 10.07
N ARG A 229 -0.19 6.98 10.27
CA ARG A 229 -0.44 5.87 9.33
C ARG A 229 -1.93 5.57 9.15
N ALA A 230 -2.73 5.71 10.20
CA ALA A 230 -4.18 5.50 10.16
C ALA A 230 -4.87 6.52 9.26
N GLU A 231 -4.52 7.80 9.37
CA GLU A 231 -5.05 8.86 8.52
C GLU A 231 -4.58 8.70 7.05
N LEU A 232 -3.31 8.35 6.85
CA LEU A 232 -2.78 8.04 5.52
C LEU A 232 -3.47 6.83 4.88
N GLY A 233 -3.86 5.83 5.69
CA GLY A 233 -4.64 4.66 5.27
C GLY A 233 -5.98 5.06 4.65
N VAL A 234 -6.70 5.96 5.31
CA VAL A 234 -7.96 6.52 4.81
C VAL A 234 -7.71 7.24 3.47
N LEU A 235 -6.74 8.17 3.42
CA LEU A 235 -6.46 8.89 2.18
C LEU A 235 -6.04 7.98 1.02
N LEU A 236 -5.28 6.92 1.31
CA LEU A 236 -4.87 5.93 0.32
C LEU A 236 -6.08 5.18 -0.26
N ALA A 237 -7.03 4.79 0.60
CA ALA A 237 -8.27 4.13 0.17
C ALA A 237 -9.11 5.04 -0.74
N TYR A 238 -9.32 6.29 -0.33
CA TYR A 238 -10.04 7.27 -1.15
C TYR A 238 -9.34 7.54 -2.48
N ALA A 239 -8.01 7.68 -2.49
CA ALA A 239 -7.25 7.86 -3.73
C ALA A 239 -7.48 6.70 -4.71
N LYS A 240 -7.51 5.46 -4.22
CA LYS A 240 -7.79 4.27 -5.04
C LYS A 240 -9.24 4.21 -5.53
N ILE A 241 -10.21 4.53 -4.67
CA ILE A 241 -11.65 4.48 -5.02
C ILE A 241 -11.95 5.50 -6.11
N VAL A 242 -11.52 6.74 -5.91
CA VAL A 242 -11.82 7.85 -6.80
C VAL A 242 -11.11 7.68 -8.14
N LEU A 243 -9.81 7.33 -8.12
CA LEU A 243 -9.07 7.09 -9.34
C LEU A 243 -9.64 5.91 -10.14
N PHE A 244 -10.11 4.86 -9.47
CA PHE A 244 -10.79 3.75 -10.16
C PHE A 244 -12.03 4.24 -10.91
N SER A 245 -12.91 5.00 -10.26
CA SER A 245 -14.10 5.56 -10.91
C SER A 245 -13.74 6.46 -12.08
N ASP A 246 -12.75 7.33 -11.91
CA ASP A 246 -12.28 8.25 -12.95
C ASP A 246 -11.67 7.49 -14.15
N ILE A 247 -10.96 6.37 -13.92
CA ILE A 247 -10.42 5.51 -14.99
C ILE A 247 -11.54 4.76 -15.71
N VAL A 248 -12.48 4.14 -14.98
CA VAL A 248 -13.59 3.37 -15.58
C VAL A 248 -14.45 4.26 -16.47
N ALA A 249 -14.63 5.53 -16.11
CA ALA A 249 -15.38 6.51 -16.91
C ALA A 249 -14.61 7.06 -18.13
N SER A 250 -13.32 6.75 -18.26
CA SER A 250 -12.46 7.22 -19.35
C SER A 250 -12.23 6.19 -20.46
N ASP A 251 -11.51 6.55 -21.50
CA ASP A 251 -11.07 5.64 -22.57
C ASP A 251 -9.77 4.87 -22.24
N VAL A 252 -9.18 5.13 -21.06
CA VAL A 252 -7.91 4.51 -20.63
C VAL A 252 -7.98 2.98 -20.69
N PRO A 253 -9.02 2.29 -20.15
CA PRO A 253 -9.06 0.84 -20.18
C PRO A 253 -9.14 0.23 -21.59
N ASP A 254 -9.49 1.02 -22.61
CA ASP A 254 -9.61 0.54 -23.99
C ASP A 254 -8.28 0.59 -24.74
N ASP A 255 -7.26 1.26 -24.20
CA ASP A 255 -5.94 1.29 -24.82
C ASP A 255 -5.34 -0.13 -24.86
N PRO A 256 -4.90 -0.63 -26.03
CA PRO A 256 -4.33 -1.97 -26.18
C PRO A 256 -3.16 -2.25 -25.25
N HIS A 257 -2.42 -1.21 -24.84
CA HIS A 257 -1.28 -1.34 -23.93
C HIS A 257 -1.67 -2.01 -22.61
N PHE A 258 -2.85 -1.72 -22.07
CA PHE A 258 -3.31 -2.27 -20.78
C PHE A 258 -3.82 -3.72 -20.85
N ASP A 259 -3.79 -4.38 -22.03
CA ASP A 259 -4.01 -5.84 -22.10
C ASP A 259 -2.99 -6.59 -21.22
N ARG A 260 -1.77 -6.06 -21.08
CA ARG A 260 -0.76 -6.65 -20.20
C ARG A 260 -1.15 -6.59 -18.73
N ASP A 261 -1.75 -5.49 -18.29
CA ASP A 261 -2.19 -5.29 -16.90
C ASP A 261 -3.40 -6.19 -16.59
N LEU A 262 -4.29 -6.36 -17.57
CA LEU A 262 -5.37 -7.35 -17.52
C LEU A 262 -4.83 -8.77 -17.38
N MET A 263 -3.85 -9.16 -18.21
CA MET A 263 -3.30 -10.51 -18.17
C MET A 263 -2.52 -10.78 -16.88
N GLY A 264 -1.80 -9.79 -16.36
CA GLY A 264 -1.06 -9.90 -15.10
C GLY A 264 -1.93 -9.99 -13.85
N TYR A 265 -3.22 -9.65 -13.95
CA TYR A 265 -4.18 -9.86 -12.86
C TYR A 265 -4.50 -11.35 -12.62
N PHE A 266 -4.50 -12.16 -13.68
CA PHE A 266 -4.84 -13.57 -13.61
C PHE A 266 -3.59 -14.44 -13.38
N PRO A 267 -3.76 -15.63 -12.79
CA PRO A 267 -2.70 -16.64 -12.75
C PRO A 267 -2.09 -16.86 -14.15
N GLU A 268 -0.78 -16.84 -14.30
CA GLU A 268 -0.01 -16.95 -15.55
C GLU A 268 -0.45 -18.15 -16.38
N ARG A 269 -0.66 -19.30 -15.71
CA ARG A 269 -1.11 -20.53 -16.38
C ARG A 269 -2.48 -20.36 -17.03
N MET A 270 -3.36 -19.59 -16.38
CA MET A 270 -4.69 -19.24 -16.89
C MET A 270 -4.60 -18.15 -17.96
N ALA A 271 -3.79 -17.12 -17.75
CA ALA A 271 -3.55 -16.04 -18.71
C ALA A 271 -3.08 -16.58 -20.06
N LYS A 272 -2.21 -17.59 -20.06
CA LYS A 272 -1.75 -18.29 -21.28
C LYS A 272 -2.86 -19.12 -21.93
N LYS A 273 -3.56 -19.95 -21.15
CA LYS A 273 -4.49 -20.96 -21.70
C LYS A 273 -5.87 -20.39 -22.08
N PHE A 274 -6.33 -19.37 -21.36
CA PHE A 274 -7.67 -18.78 -21.49
C PHE A 274 -7.60 -17.29 -21.86
N ALA A 275 -6.56 -16.91 -22.62
CA ALA A 275 -6.33 -15.52 -23.03
C ALA A 275 -7.54 -14.92 -23.75
N GLY A 276 -8.22 -15.70 -24.60
CA GLY A 276 -9.43 -15.26 -25.31
C GLY A 276 -10.58 -14.96 -24.36
N GLU A 277 -10.83 -15.84 -23.37
CA GLU A 277 -11.85 -15.63 -22.35
C GLU A 277 -11.54 -14.44 -21.44
N ILE A 278 -10.27 -14.21 -21.11
CA ILE A 278 -9.83 -13.06 -20.31
C ILE A 278 -10.00 -11.75 -21.09
N ARG A 279 -9.64 -11.71 -22.38
CA ARG A 279 -9.88 -10.51 -23.21
C ARG A 279 -11.36 -10.19 -23.38
N ALA A 280 -12.20 -11.23 -23.45
CA ALA A 280 -13.65 -11.09 -23.50
C ALA A 280 -14.31 -10.98 -22.12
N HIS A 281 -13.54 -10.77 -21.05
CA HIS A 281 -14.08 -10.70 -19.69
C HIS A 281 -15.05 -9.52 -19.54
N ARG A 282 -16.23 -9.78 -18.99
CA ARG A 282 -17.29 -8.76 -18.86
C ARG A 282 -16.88 -7.56 -17.99
N LEU A 283 -15.95 -7.77 -17.06
CA LEU A 283 -15.38 -6.73 -16.18
C LEU A 283 -13.97 -6.31 -16.61
N ARG A 284 -13.63 -6.47 -17.89
CA ARG A 284 -12.26 -6.16 -18.39
C ARG A 284 -11.85 -4.74 -18.01
N ARG A 285 -12.74 -3.76 -18.20
CA ARG A 285 -12.45 -2.34 -17.94
C ARG A 285 -12.18 -2.10 -16.46
N GLU A 286 -13.00 -2.69 -15.59
CA GLU A 286 -12.90 -2.57 -14.14
C GLU A 286 -11.65 -3.26 -13.61
N ILE A 287 -11.29 -4.44 -14.12
CA ILE A 287 -10.05 -5.12 -13.71
C ILE A 287 -8.83 -4.26 -14.08
N ILE A 288 -8.77 -3.76 -15.31
CA ILE A 288 -7.68 -2.85 -15.75
C ILE A 288 -7.64 -1.61 -14.85
N ALA A 289 -8.78 -0.95 -14.64
CA ALA A 289 -8.86 0.23 -13.81
C ALA A 289 -8.37 -0.03 -12.38
N ARG A 290 -8.74 -1.18 -11.80
CA ARG A 290 -8.34 -1.57 -10.44
C ARG A 290 -6.83 -1.80 -10.34
N VAL A 291 -6.26 -2.57 -11.27
CA VAL A 291 -4.83 -2.88 -11.32
C VAL A 291 -4.01 -1.59 -11.47
N VAL A 292 -4.36 -0.77 -12.45
CA VAL A 292 -3.60 0.45 -12.76
C VAL A 292 -3.77 1.50 -11.67
N ALA A 293 -4.97 1.66 -11.09
CA ALA A 293 -5.17 2.57 -9.96
C ALA A 293 -4.36 2.13 -8.74
N ASN A 294 -4.32 0.83 -8.44
CA ASN A 294 -3.52 0.31 -7.33
C ASN A 294 -2.03 0.54 -7.58
N ASP A 295 -1.53 0.21 -8.78
CA ASP A 295 -0.11 0.37 -9.13
C ASP A 295 0.34 1.84 -9.02
N LEU A 296 -0.44 2.75 -9.59
CA LEU A 296 -0.17 4.18 -9.56
C LEU A 296 -0.19 4.71 -8.12
N VAL A 297 -1.26 4.46 -7.36
CA VAL A 297 -1.42 5.00 -6.00
C VAL A 297 -0.42 4.36 -5.04
N ASN A 298 -0.08 3.08 -5.19
CA ASN A 298 0.90 2.41 -4.35
C ASN A 298 2.31 3.01 -4.53
N ARG A 299 2.68 3.40 -5.77
CA ARG A 299 4.01 3.97 -6.09
C ARG A 299 4.10 5.47 -5.88
N GLY A 300 3.02 6.19 -6.16
CA GLY A 300 2.95 7.65 -6.10
C GLY A 300 2.48 8.20 -4.75
N GLY A 301 1.68 7.43 -4.01
CA GLY A 301 1.01 7.85 -2.78
C GLY A 301 -0.36 8.52 -3.01
N PRO A 302 -1.09 8.83 -1.92
CA PRO A 302 -2.49 9.25 -2.00
C PRO A 302 -2.75 10.52 -2.82
N SER A 303 -1.83 11.49 -2.74
CA SER A 303 -2.01 12.81 -3.36
C SER A 303 -1.44 12.90 -4.79
N PHE A 304 -0.81 11.83 -5.30
CA PHE A 304 -0.02 11.87 -6.53
C PHE A 304 -0.81 12.40 -7.74
N VAL A 305 -1.98 11.82 -8.00
CA VAL A 305 -2.81 12.17 -9.16
C VAL A 305 -3.28 13.62 -9.04
N ASN A 306 -3.88 13.99 -7.91
CA ASN A 306 -4.40 15.34 -7.68
C ASN A 306 -3.31 16.40 -7.85
N ARG A 307 -2.09 16.14 -7.35
CA ARG A 307 -0.94 17.05 -7.50
C ARG A 307 -0.59 17.30 -8.96
N LEU A 308 -0.57 16.25 -9.78
CA LEU A 308 -0.27 16.39 -11.21
C LEU A 308 -1.42 17.09 -11.95
N GLN A 309 -2.68 16.80 -11.59
CA GLN A 309 -3.83 17.50 -12.16
C GLN A 309 -3.80 18.99 -11.84
N GLU A 310 -3.57 19.37 -10.58
CA GLU A 310 -3.41 20.78 -10.17
C GLU A 310 -2.26 21.47 -10.91
N ALA A 311 -1.11 20.81 -11.02
CA ALA A 311 0.09 21.40 -11.60
C ALA A 311 0.07 21.52 -13.13
N THR A 312 -0.82 20.79 -13.82
CA THR A 312 -0.80 20.67 -15.29
C THR A 312 -2.16 20.92 -15.96
N GLY A 313 -3.26 20.97 -15.19
CA GLY A 313 -4.62 21.07 -15.72
C GLY A 313 -5.10 19.81 -16.46
N ARG A 314 -4.33 18.72 -16.44
CA ARG A 314 -4.65 17.49 -17.19
C ARG A 314 -5.64 16.60 -16.41
N THR A 315 -6.34 15.74 -17.14
CA THR A 315 -7.32 14.80 -16.56
C THR A 315 -6.64 13.63 -15.85
N ALA A 316 -7.37 12.94 -14.95
CA ALA A 316 -6.87 11.72 -14.32
C ALA A 316 -6.47 10.65 -15.35
N GLY A 317 -7.23 10.50 -16.45
CA GLY A 317 -6.88 9.59 -17.54
C GLY A 317 -5.54 9.92 -18.21
N ALA A 318 -5.24 11.21 -18.42
CA ALA A 318 -3.94 11.64 -18.95
C ALA A 318 -2.79 11.34 -17.97
N VAL A 319 -3.02 11.54 -16.66
CA VAL A 319 -2.04 11.17 -15.62
C VAL A 319 -1.77 9.66 -15.63
N VAL A 320 -2.82 8.84 -15.79
CA VAL A 320 -2.69 7.38 -15.82
C VAL A 320 -1.92 6.89 -17.04
N ARG A 321 -2.21 7.42 -18.24
CA ARG A 321 -1.45 7.10 -19.46
C ARG A 321 0.01 7.51 -19.32
N THR A 322 0.27 8.69 -18.74
CA THR A 322 1.63 9.17 -18.51
C THR A 322 2.36 8.31 -17.47
N PHE A 323 1.70 7.89 -16.40
CA PHE A 323 2.26 6.96 -15.45
C PHE A 323 2.64 5.63 -16.12
N ALA A 324 1.78 5.07 -16.98
CA ALA A 324 2.09 3.86 -17.73
C ALA A 324 3.28 4.06 -18.69
N LEU A 325 3.35 5.21 -19.37
CA LEU A 325 4.48 5.60 -20.21
C LEU A 325 5.79 5.59 -19.41
N VAL A 326 5.82 6.25 -18.25
CA VAL A 326 7.03 6.33 -17.41
C VAL A 326 7.36 4.96 -16.79
N ARG A 327 6.36 4.25 -16.27
CA ARG A 327 6.51 2.92 -15.67
C ARG A 327 7.20 1.94 -16.61
N ASP A 328 6.72 1.88 -17.84
CA ASP A 328 7.15 0.88 -18.82
C ASP A 328 8.33 1.37 -19.66
N GLY A 329 8.36 2.67 -19.96
CA GLY A 329 9.48 3.33 -20.62
C GLY A 329 10.77 3.28 -19.81
N PHE A 330 10.68 3.46 -18.48
CA PHE A 330 11.82 3.33 -17.57
C PHE A 330 12.09 1.90 -17.08
N ALA A 331 11.30 0.92 -17.54
CA ALA A 331 11.39 -0.48 -17.10
C ALA A 331 11.33 -0.64 -15.56
N LEU A 332 10.48 0.16 -14.91
CA LEU A 332 10.38 0.20 -13.46
C LEU A 332 10.01 -1.14 -12.80
N PRO A 333 9.19 -2.04 -13.40
CA PRO A 333 8.94 -3.36 -12.81
C PRO A 333 10.22 -4.16 -12.49
N TRP A 334 11.26 -4.04 -13.31
CA TRP A 334 12.56 -4.67 -13.00
C TRP A 334 13.19 -3.98 -11.79
N LEU A 335 13.22 -2.65 -11.77
CA LEU A 335 13.82 -1.88 -10.68
C LEU A 335 13.15 -2.17 -9.33
N TYR A 336 11.81 -2.24 -9.29
CA TYR A 336 11.08 -2.64 -8.10
C TYR A 336 11.44 -4.05 -7.65
N LYS A 337 11.50 -5.02 -8.58
CA LYS A 337 11.90 -6.40 -8.25
C LYS A 337 13.30 -6.47 -7.62
N GLU A 338 14.26 -5.71 -8.11
CA GLU A 338 15.61 -5.65 -7.54
C GLU A 338 15.60 -5.04 -6.12
N ILE A 339 14.79 -4.01 -5.88
CA ILE A 339 14.64 -3.42 -4.54
C ILE A 339 13.90 -4.37 -3.60
N ASP A 340 12.84 -5.03 -4.07
CA ASP A 340 12.05 -6.01 -3.31
C ASP A 340 12.93 -7.19 -2.86
N ALA A 341 13.90 -7.60 -3.67
CA ALA A 341 14.86 -8.66 -3.34
C ALA A 341 15.79 -8.32 -2.17
N LEU A 342 15.87 -7.04 -1.77
CA LEU A 342 16.64 -6.58 -0.61
C LEU A 342 15.82 -6.61 0.70
N ASP A 343 14.56 -7.05 0.66
CA ASP A 343 13.72 -7.14 1.86
C ASP A 343 14.35 -8.08 2.91
N ASN A 344 14.46 -7.59 4.14
CA ASN A 344 15.20 -8.22 5.25
C ASN A 344 16.69 -8.51 4.97
N GLN A 345 17.27 -7.96 3.89
CA GLN A 345 18.71 -8.05 3.60
C GLN A 345 19.47 -6.76 3.97
N ILE A 346 18.79 -5.62 3.88
CA ILE A 346 19.34 -4.30 4.26
C ILE A 346 18.44 -3.62 5.30
N ASP A 347 18.91 -2.50 5.85
CA ASP A 347 18.08 -1.68 6.74
C ASP A 347 16.82 -1.17 6.02
N GLY A 348 15.67 -1.28 6.69
CA GLY A 348 14.38 -0.94 6.11
C GLY A 348 14.22 0.54 5.77
N GLN A 349 14.90 1.47 6.47
CA GLN A 349 14.90 2.87 6.07
C GLN A 349 15.67 3.08 4.78
N THR A 350 16.82 2.41 4.65
CA THR A 350 17.63 2.42 3.43
C THR A 350 16.81 1.89 2.25
N GLN A 351 16.11 0.77 2.41
CA GLN A 351 15.24 0.23 1.35
C GLN A 351 14.12 1.21 0.97
N LEU A 352 13.49 1.89 1.94
CA LEU A 352 12.49 2.95 1.67
C LEU A 352 13.08 4.13 0.89
N ASP A 353 14.36 4.48 1.09
CA ASP A 353 15.03 5.52 0.31
C ASP A 353 15.24 5.12 -1.16
N LEU A 354 15.50 3.82 -1.42
CA LEU A 354 15.58 3.29 -2.78
C LEU A 354 14.25 3.47 -3.51
N TYR A 355 13.14 3.03 -2.89
CA TYR A 355 11.80 3.21 -3.46
C TYR A 355 11.46 4.70 -3.67
N GLN A 356 11.86 5.57 -2.74
CA GLN A 356 11.59 7.00 -2.84
C GLN A 356 12.35 7.66 -4.01
N ALA A 357 13.55 7.19 -4.36
CA ALA A 357 14.25 7.62 -5.56
C ALA A 357 13.42 7.30 -6.83
N VAL A 358 12.83 6.10 -6.89
CA VAL A 358 11.95 5.71 -8.00
C VAL A 358 10.68 6.56 -8.02
N SER A 359 10.03 6.80 -6.88
CA SER A 359 8.85 7.67 -6.79
C SER A 359 9.13 9.10 -7.25
N ARG A 360 10.34 9.64 -6.98
CA ARG A 360 10.75 10.96 -7.49
C ARG A 360 10.88 10.96 -9.01
N LEU A 361 11.57 9.98 -9.59
CA LEU A 361 11.67 9.82 -11.05
C LEU A 361 10.27 9.77 -11.70
N ILE A 362 9.36 8.96 -11.14
CA ILE A 362 7.99 8.86 -11.64
C ILE A 362 7.30 10.23 -11.63
N PHE A 363 7.36 10.96 -10.50
CA PHE A 363 6.67 12.24 -10.36
C PHE A 363 7.23 13.32 -11.29
N MET A 364 8.55 13.50 -11.32
CA MET A 364 9.22 14.51 -12.13
C MET A 364 8.99 14.27 -13.62
N THR A 365 9.24 13.04 -14.07
CA THR A 365 9.09 12.69 -15.48
C THR A 365 7.63 12.75 -15.92
N SER A 366 6.69 12.32 -15.08
CA SER A 366 5.25 12.46 -15.39
C SER A 366 4.84 13.92 -15.51
N GLY A 367 5.33 14.78 -14.61
CA GLY A 367 5.08 16.21 -14.65
C GLY A 367 5.61 16.87 -15.93
N TRP A 368 6.80 16.46 -16.38
CA TRP A 368 7.37 16.92 -17.64
C TRP A 368 6.50 16.48 -18.84
N TYR A 369 6.16 15.20 -18.94
CA TYR A 369 5.34 14.66 -20.04
C TYR A 369 3.96 15.33 -20.12
N LEU A 370 3.30 15.54 -18.98
CA LEU A 370 1.97 16.18 -18.95
C LEU A 370 1.98 17.63 -19.42
N LYS A 371 3.12 18.33 -19.27
CA LYS A 371 3.30 19.72 -19.70
C LYS A 371 3.76 19.83 -21.15
N ASN A 372 4.69 18.98 -21.57
CA ASN A 372 5.45 19.17 -22.80
C ASN A 372 5.06 18.21 -23.93
N ASP A 373 4.48 17.05 -23.62
CA ASP A 373 4.21 16.05 -24.65
C ASP A 373 2.93 16.38 -25.42
N LEU A 374 3.14 16.73 -26.70
CA LEU A 374 2.08 17.01 -27.68
C LEU A 374 1.83 15.82 -28.62
N SER A 375 2.51 14.69 -28.41
CA SER A 375 2.39 13.50 -29.25
C SER A 375 1.00 12.90 -29.18
N SER A 376 0.38 12.70 -30.35
CA SER A 376 -0.86 11.94 -30.51
C SER A 376 -0.60 10.46 -30.80
N ALA A 377 0.65 10.00 -30.72
CA ALA A 377 0.99 8.60 -30.99
C ALA A 377 0.36 7.66 -29.95
N PRO A 378 0.02 6.41 -30.34
CA PRO A 378 -0.48 5.41 -29.40
C PRO A 378 0.49 5.19 -28.23
N LEU A 379 -0.05 4.89 -27.04
CA LEU A 379 0.74 4.74 -25.82
C LEU A 379 1.89 3.73 -25.96
N GLY A 380 1.61 2.57 -26.59
CA GLY A 380 2.64 1.55 -26.83
C GLY A 380 3.80 2.04 -27.70
N GLN A 381 3.54 2.89 -28.69
CA GLN A 381 4.60 3.48 -29.52
C GLN A 381 5.44 4.47 -28.70
N ARG A 382 4.80 5.36 -27.93
CA ARG A 382 5.50 6.32 -27.08
C ARG A 382 6.42 5.63 -26.05
N ILE A 383 5.98 4.48 -25.52
CA ILE A 383 6.81 3.66 -24.63
C ILE A 383 8.03 3.11 -25.37
N ALA A 384 7.85 2.57 -26.58
CA ALA A 384 8.97 2.06 -27.38
C ALA A 384 9.97 3.17 -27.74
N ASP A 385 9.48 4.36 -28.11
CA ASP A 385 10.31 5.51 -28.42
C ASP A 385 11.16 5.94 -27.21
N LEU A 386 10.55 6.03 -26.03
CA LEU A 386 11.27 6.33 -24.79
C LEU A 386 12.29 5.24 -24.43
N GLN A 387 11.97 3.97 -24.64
CA GLN A 387 12.92 2.87 -24.41
C GLN A 387 14.14 2.96 -25.34
N GLU A 388 13.94 3.28 -26.62
CA GLU A 388 15.03 3.43 -27.58
C GLU A 388 15.87 4.69 -27.31
N ALA A 389 15.22 5.81 -26.94
CA ALA A 389 15.90 7.02 -26.50
C ALA A 389 16.79 6.75 -25.29
N ARG A 390 16.26 6.09 -24.25
CA ARG A 390 17.03 5.68 -23.07
C ARG A 390 18.21 4.79 -23.43
N LYS A 391 18.00 3.77 -24.26
CA LYS A 391 19.07 2.87 -24.71
C LYS A 391 20.21 3.63 -25.40
N SER A 392 19.88 4.67 -26.16
CA SER A 392 20.83 5.49 -26.90
C SER A 392 21.53 6.55 -26.02
N LEU A 393 20.83 7.10 -25.03
CA LEU A 393 21.27 8.26 -24.24
C LEU A 393 21.84 7.89 -22.86
N GLU A 394 21.29 6.91 -22.14
CA GLU A 394 21.77 6.54 -20.79
C GLU A 394 23.28 6.27 -20.72
N PRO A 395 23.92 5.53 -21.66
CA PRO A 395 25.36 5.27 -21.60
C PRO A 395 26.23 6.53 -21.77
N LYS A 396 25.66 7.60 -22.37
CA LYS A 396 26.34 8.86 -22.63
C LYS A 396 25.99 9.92 -21.58
N LEU A 397 24.89 9.74 -20.85
CA LEU A 397 24.29 10.76 -20.00
C LEU A 397 25.29 11.35 -19.01
N ILE A 398 26.02 10.51 -18.28
CA ILE A 398 27.05 10.97 -17.32
C ILE A 398 28.07 11.87 -18.02
N SER A 399 28.57 11.49 -19.20
CA SER A 399 29.59 12.25 -19.92
C SER A 399 29.12 13.62 -20.42
N LEU A 400 27.81 13.80 -20.59
CA LEU A 400 27.18 15.04 -21.04
C LEU A 400 26.94 16.03 -19.89
N LEU A 401 27.07 15.57 -18.64
CA LEU A 401 26.77 16.39 -17.47
C LEU A 401 27.97 17.23 -17.01
N PRO A 402 27.71 18.41 -16.40
CA PRO A 402 28.73 19.18 -15.71
C PRO A 402 29.49 18.36 -14.65
N ALA A 403 30.74 18.72 -14.38
CA ALA A 403 31.60 17.99 -13.42
C ALA A 403 30.93 17.79 -12.04
N PHE A 404 30.28 18.84 -11.50
CA PHE A 404 29.60 18.76 -10.20
C PHE A 404 28.45 17.72 -10.19
N SER A 405 27.71 17.57 -11.30
CA SER A 405 26.62 16.60 -11.40
C SER A 405 27.18 15.17 -11.48
N ARG A 406 28.29 14.98 -12.20
CA ARG A 406 28.97 13.67 -12.27
C ARG A 406 29.48 13.24 -10.90
N GLU A 407 30.15 14.14 -10.18
CA GLU A 407 30.64 13.88 -8.82
C GLU A 407 29.49 13.52 -7.87
N ARG A 408 28.35 14.23 -7.95
CA ARG A 408 27.16 13.93 -7.15
C ARG A 408 26.58 12.54 -7.46
N ILE A 409 26.50 12.16 -8.74
CA ILE A 409 25.99 10.84 -9.16
C ILE A 409 26.90 9.72 -8.68
N GLU A 410 28.22 9.86 -8.83
CA GLU A 410 29.17 8.85 -8.36
C GLU A 410 29.17 8.73 -6.83
N ALA A 411 29.11 9.86 -6.10
CA ALA A 411 28.96 9.84 -4.65
C ALA A 411 27.66 9.11 -4.25
N ARG A 412 26.54 9.41 -4.92
CA ARG A 412 25.26 8.74 -4.66
C ARG A 412 25.32 7.24 -4.94
N ARG A 413 25.95 6.83 -6.05
CA ARG A 413 26.15 5.41 -6.36
C ARG A 413 26.97 4.72 -5.27
N HIS A 414 28.05 5.35 -4.82
CA HIS A 414 28.88 4.82 -3.74
C HIS A 414 28.09 4.67 -2.44
N ASP A 415 27.35 5.69 -2.01
CA ASP A 415 26.50 5.64 -0.81
C ASP A 415 25.46 4.52 -0.88
N LEU A 416 24.85 4.34 -2.05
CA LEU A 416 23.87 3.27 -2.28
C LEU A 416 24.51 1.88 -2.19
N PHE A 417 25.71 1.71 -2.73
CA PHE A 417 26.47 0.47 -2.66
C PHE A 417 26.90 0.13 -1.23
N GLU A 418 27.44 1.10 -0.49
CA GLU A 418 27.80 0.94 0.92
C GLU A 418 26.56 0.65 1.79
N GLY A 419 25.39 1.17 1.40
CA GLY A 419 24.09 0.85 2.00
C GLY A 419 23.56 -0.56 1.69
N GLY A 420 24.28 -1.37 0.91
CA GLY A 420 23.96 -2.76 0.60
C GLY A 420 23.21 -2.99 -0.71
N ALA A 421 23.03 -1.96 -1.55
CA ALA A 421 22.47 -2.15 -2.89
C ALA A 421 23.53 -2.76 -3.82
N PRO A 422 23.21 -3.80 -4.63
CA PRO A 422 24.12 -4.31 -5.64
C PRO A 422 24.56 -3.22 -6.62
N ASP A 423 25.80 -3.28 -7.12
CA ASP A 423 26.41 -2.20 -7.95
C ASP A 423 25.52 -1.77 -9.13
N LYS A 424 24.94 -2.73 -9.86
CA LYS A 424 24.02 -2.44 -10.98
C LYS A 424 22.76 -1.69 -10.53
N LEU A 425 22.22 -2.00 -9.36
CA LEU A 425 21.06 -1.32 -8.80
C LEU A 425 21.44 0.09 -8.33
N ALA A 426 22.57 0.22 -7.64
CA ALA A 426 23.12 1.49 -7.19
C ALA A 426 23.36 2.45 -8.36
N GLU A 427 23.98 1.97 -9.45
CA GLU A 427 24.20 2.73 -10.69
C GLU A 427 22.86 3.23 -11.27
N LYS A 428 21.87 2.35 -11.43
CA LYS A 428 20.57 2.72 -11.99
C LYS A 428 19.80 3.72 -11.13
N LEU A 429 19.85 3.59 -9.81
CA LEU A 429 19.19 4.51 -8.89
C LEU A 429 19.92 5.86 -8.79
N ALA A 430 21.24 5.89 -8.89
CA ALA A 430 22.00 7.13 -8.95
C ALA A 430 21.73 7.90 -10.25
N LEU A 431 21.68 7.18 -11.39
CA LEU A 431 21.29 7.76 -12.68
C LEU A 431 19.85 8.29 -12.70
N ALA A 432 18.94 7.74 -11.89
CA ALA A 432 17.54 8.17 -11.86
C ALA A 432 17.36 9.65 -11.45
N GLU A 433 18.36 10.30 -10.82
CA GLU A 433 18.32 11.73 -10.49
C GLU A 433 18.42 12.68 -11.69
N VAL A 434 18.88 12.17 -12.82
CA VAL A 434 19.10 12.93 -14.06
C VAL A 434 18.45 12.27 -15.27
N SER A 435 17.87 11.09 -15.10
CA SER A 435 17.24 10.36 -16.21
C SER A 435 15.90 10.97 -16.62
N ASP A 436 15.34 11.87 -15.80
CA ASP A 436 14.17 12.69 -16.15
C ASP A 436 14.49 13.77 -17.20
N LEU A 437 15.78 13.99 -17.54
CA LEU A 437 16.22 14.80 -18.67
C LEU A 437 16.12 14.09 -20.01
N ILE A 438 15.98 12.76 -20.04
CA ILE A 438 15.96 11.98 -21.30
C ILE A 438 14.79 12.35 -22.22
N PRO A 439 13.59 12.69 -21.71
CA PRO A 439 12.51 13.18 -22.56
C PRO A 439 12.74 14.56 -23.19
N ASP A 440 13.64 15.38 -22.63
CA ASP A 440 14.01 16.72 -23.14
C ASP A 440 14.90 16.61 -24.39
#